data_AF-A0A1A8K750-F1
#
_entry.id   AF-A0A1A8K750-F1
#
_cell.length_a   1.000
_cell.length_b   1.000
_cell.length_c   1.000
_cell.angle_alpha   90.00
_cell.angle_beta   90.00
_cell.angle_gamma   90.00
#
_symmetry.space_group_name_H-M   'P 1'
#
loop_
_entity.id
_entity.type
_entity.pdbx_description
1 polymer ?
#
loop_
_entity_poly.entity_id
_entity_poly.type
_entity_poly.pdbx_seq_one_letter_code
_entity_poly.pdbx_strand_id
1 'polypeptide(L)'
;IVAMERSKETVSAIKALGYPSGSCLSRCRCDELPCPLLTWLSVELRTLCPELQDPDRTTDVLLVKELRHLLSSMSSPLADMTSDVLEPSVLNNVTEFLVSELLTARIMKHKESHPEENLKEDDSAREQRLEGDRGFSQEYEVTDAAEASRQTAEMQAEWILLLRSLGLGASSQLDDVKSEVKLRIDHLPGGEMANPLLKPILSSEQWREVKKINQVLLEDYGCRRQMMIKRFQVTLQSFAWGEKQKERSAALASVPPLASLAGSSQVSLSYLLAAREDQSFIHPIKAGKSTPVYKMLMGSVPDRGGRPGEIEPPMPVWEKRRAQGNRGGRGGGHHHKHKKKANKE
;
A
#
# COMPACT_ATOMS: atom_id res chain seq x y z
N ILE A 1 -9.22 -36.16 16.72
CA ILE A 1 -9.80 -35.15 15.80
C ILE A 1 -9.18 -33.81 16.15
N VAL A 2 -8.08 -33.47 15.48
CA VAL A 2 -7.43 -32.16 15.63
C VAL A 2 -8.27 -31.18 14.83
N ALA A 3 -8.97 -30.29 15.51
CA ALA A 3 -9.79 -29.31 14.83
C ALA A 3 -8.91 -28.14 14.38
N MET A 4 -8.97 -27.83 13.09
CA MET A 4 -8.22 -26.75 12.47
C MET A 4 -8.94 -25.40 12.70
N GLU A 5 -8.21 -24.39 13.13
CA GLU A 5 -8.72 -23.02 13.29
C GLU A 5 -8.24 -22.14 12.13
N ARG A 6 -9.15 -21.27 11.64
CA ARG A 6 -8.85 -20.30 10.57
C ARG A 6 -8.49 -18.94 11.16
N SER A 7 -7.64 -18.21 10.45
CA SER A 7 -7.32 -16.82 10.76
C SER A 7 -8.56 -15.92 10.68
N LYS A 8 -8.55 -14.82 11.45
CA LYS A 8 -9.69 -13.89 11.52
C LYS A 8 -9.91 -13.20 10.16
N GLU A 9 -8.83 -12.96 9.43
CA GLU A 9 -8.80 -12.40 8.09
C GLU A 9 -9.54 -13.31 7.13
N THR A 10 -9.19 -14.60 7.09
CA THR A 10 -9.82 -15.60 6.21
C THR A 10 -11.30 -15.77 6.56
N VAL A 11 -11.67 -15.78 7.83
CA VAL A 11 -13.09 -15.81 8.25
C VAL A 11 -13.86 -14.58 7.77
N SER A 12 -13.25 -13.40 7.85
CA SER A 12 -13.87 -12.15 7.42
C SER A 12 -14.03 -12.10 5.90
N ALA A 13 -13.02 -12.56 5.15
CA ALA A 13 -13.07 -12.68 3.70
C ALA A 13 -14.17 -13.67 3.25
N ILE A 14 -14.28 -14.83 3.89
CA ILE A 14 -15.35 -15.80 3.60
C ILE A 14 -16.75 -15.21 3.85
N LYS A 15 -16.91 -14.42 4.92
CA LYS A 15 -18.18 -13.72 5.20
C LYS A 15 -18.48 -12.66 4.13
N ALA A 16 -17.48 -11.89 3.71
CA ALA A 16 -17.63 -10.90 2.64
C ALA A 16 -17.98 -11.55 1.29
N LEU A 17 -17.48 -12.77 1.05
CA LEU A 17 -17.85 -13.57 -0.11
C LEU A 17 -19.30 -14.09 -0.06
N GLY A 18 -19.97 -14.02 1.09
CA GLY A 18 -21.38 -14.38 1.24
C GLY A 18 -21.61 -15.87 1.54
N TYR A 19 -20.66 -16.55 2.18
CA TYR A 19 -20.83 -17.97 2.54
C TYR A 19 -22.09 -18.16 3.43
N PRO A 20 -23.06 -18.99 3.01
CA PRO A 20 -24.39 -19.05 3.65
C PRO A 20 -24.44 -19.89 4.93
N SER A 21 -23.41 -20.68 5.23
CA SER A 21 -23.39 -21.60 6.38
C SER A 21 -22.38 -21.18 7.45
N GLY A 22 -22.61 -21.60 8.70
CA GLY A 22 -21.61 -21.51 9.77
C GLY A 22 -20.64 -22.71 9.80
N SER A 23 -20.94 -23.77 9.07
CA SER A 23 -20.16 -25.01 9.07
C SER A 23 -18.77 -24.79 8.49
N CYS A 24 -17.72 -25.18 9.22
CA CYS A 24 -16.33 -24.99 8.79
C CYS A 24 -15.98 -23.53 8.48
N LEU A 25 -16.66 -22.54 9.09
CA LEU A 25 -16.30 -21.13 8.90
C LEU A 25 -15.06 -20.76 9.72
N SER A 26 -15.15 -20.74 11.05
CA SER A 26 -14.03 -20.42 11.95
C SER A 26 -13.18 -21.65 12.30
N ARG A 27 -13.83 -22.80 12.47
CA ARG A 27 -13.18 -24.05 12.88
C ARG A 27 -13.62 -25.20 11.98
N CYS A 28 -12.67 -25.88 11.36
CA CYS A 28 -12.91 -27.06 10.54
C CYS A 28 -12.60 -28.34 11.34
N ARG A 29 -13.48 -29.33 11.24
CA ARG A 29 -13.30 -30.67 11.83
C ARG A 29 -13.38 -31.77 10.77
N CYS A 30 -13.24 -31.40 9.49
CA CYS A 30 -13.23 -32.34 8.39
C CYS A 30 -11.81 -32.90 8.28
N ASP A 31 -11.63 -34.18 8.61
CA ASP A 31 -10.37 -34.88 8.41
C ASP A 31 -10.19 -35.31 6.94
N GLU A 32 -11.31 -35.48 6.21
CA GLU A 32 -11.38 -35.80 4.79
C GLU A 32 -12.45 -34.95 4.07
N LEU A 33 -12.35 -34.84 2.75
CA LEU A 33 -13.41 -34.25 1.93
C LEU A 33 -14.64 -35.17 1.87
N PRO A 34 -15.87 -34.63 1.80
CA PRO A 34 -16.18 -33.24 1.45
C PRO A 34 -16.23 -32.27 2.65
N CYS A 35 -15.54 -31.14 2.50
CA CYS A 35 -15.65 -30.00 3.42
C CYS A 35 -16.70 -29.03 2.88
N PRO A 36 -17.74 -28.65 3.65
CA PRO A 36 -18.83 -27.81 3.15
C PRO A 36 -18.39 -26.42 2.70
N LEU A 37 -17.34 -25.87 3.30
CA LEU A 37 -16.77 -24.59 2.88
C LEU A 37 -16.01 -24.72 1.55
N LEU A 38 -15.12 -25.71 1.44
CA LEU A 38 -14.34 -25.91 0.21
C LEU A 38 -15.23 -26.29 -0.97
N THR A 39 -16.25 -27.13 -0.73
CA THR A 39 -17.26 -27.46 -1.72
C THR A 39 -17.93 -26.19 -2.24
N TRP A 40 -18.39 -25.31 -1.35
CA TRP A 40 -18.99 -24.04 -1.75
C TRP A 40 -18.03 -23.13 -2.51
N LEU A 41 -16.80 -22.93 -2.01
CA LEU A 41 -15.78 -22.12 -2.70
C LEU A 41 -15.51 -22.64 -4.12
N SER A 42 -15.44 -23.96 -4.27
CA SER A 42 -15.20 -24.59 -5.56
C SER A 42 -16.38 -24.44 -6.53
N VAL A 43 -17.61 -24.36 -6.02
CA VAL A 43 -18.80 -24.11 -6.85
C VAL A 43 -18.80 -22.65 -7.30
N GLU A 44 -18.61 -21.71 -6.37
CA GLU A 44 -18.54 -20.27 -6.66
C GLU A 44 -17.41 -19.93 -7.65
N LEU A 45 -16.26 -20.59 -7.56
CA LEU A 45 -15.18 -20.38 -8.52
C LEU A 45 -15.56 -20.85 -9.92
N ARG A 46 -16.20 -22.02 -10.04
CA ARG A 46 -16.62 -22.57 -11.34
C ARG A 46 -17.79 -21.82 -11.97
N THR A 47 -18.61 -21.11 -11.18
CA THR A 47 -19.68 -20.25 -11.71
C THR A 47 -19.13 -18.95 -12.28
N LEU A 48 -18.01 -18.45 -11.75
CA LEU A 48 -17.34 -17.25 -12.25
C LEU A 48 -16.36 -17.55 -13.38
N CYS A 49 -15.69 -18.71 -13.34
CA CYS A 49 -14.68 -19.13 -14.29
C CYS A 49 -15.14 -20.42 -15.01
N PRO A 50 -15.84 -20.33 -16.15
CA PRO A 50 -16.34 -21.50 -16.87
C PRO A 50 -15.22 -22.43 -17.40
N GLU A 51 -14.00 -21.91 -17.55
CA GLU A 51 -12.80 -22.68 -17.93
C GLU A 51 -12.42 -23.75 -16.89
N LEU A 52 -12.92 -23.63 -15.65
CA LEU A 52 -12.67 -24.58 -14.56
C LEU A 52 -13.75 -25.67 -14.44
N GLN A 53 -14.73 -25.70 -15.36
CA GLN A 53 -15.76 -26.73 -15.39
C GLN A 53 -15.22 -28.03 -15.98
N ASP A 54 -15.47 -29.13 -15.28
CA ASP A 54 -15.17 -30.47 -15.76
C ASP A 54 -16.44 -31.03 -16.45
N PRO A 55 -16.41 -31.33 -17.75
CA PRO A 55 -17.58 -31.78 -18.50
C PRO A 55 -18.13 -33.13 -18.05
N ASP A 56 -17.34 -33.97 -17.35
CA ASP A 56 -17.77 -35.30 -16.88
C ASP A 56 -18.36 -35.31 -15.47
N ARG A 57 -18.49 -34.13 -14.83
CA ARG A 57 -18.92 -34.03 -13.43
C ARG A 57 -20.44 -34.09 -13.28
N THR A 58 -20.90 -35.03 -12.46
CA THR A 58 -22.34 -35.28 -12.19
C THR A 58 -22.83 -34.80 -10.81
N THR A 59 -21.92 -34.44 -9.89
CA THR A 59 -22.30 -33.98 -8.53
C THR A 59 -21.48 -32.76 -8.08
N ASP A 60 -22.10 -31.85 -7.30
CA ASP A 60 -21.45 -30.63 -6.80
C ASP A 60 -20.48 -30.87 -5.64
N VAL A 61 -20.37 -32.11 -5.15
CA VAL A 61 -19.58 -32.48 -3.97
C VAL A 61 -18.10 -32.48 -4.31
N LEU A 62 -17.28 -31.70 -3.58
CA LEU A 62 -15.84 -31.61 -3.84
C LEU A 62 -15.09 -32.79 -3.21
N LEU A 63 -14.56 -33.68 -4.04
CA LEU A 63 -13.69 -34.80 -3.63
C LEU A 63 -12.20 -34.46 -3.80
N VAL A 64 -11.30 -35.24 -3.17
CA VAL A 64 -9.84 -34.99 -3.21
C VAL A 64 -9.29 -34.94 -4.63
N LYS A 65 -9.74 -35.84 -5.51
CA LYS A 65 -9.35 -35.85 -6.92
C LYS A 65 -9.79 -34.59 -7.67
N GLU A 66 -11.00 -34.11 -7.38
CA GLU A 66 -11.55 -32.91 -8.00
C GLU A 66 -10.89 -31.64 -7.48
N LEU A 67 -10.55 -31.60 -6.20
CA LEU A 67 -9.78 -30.52 -5.61
C LEU A 67 -8.40 -30.45 -6.27
N ARG A 68 -7.73 -31.58 -6.45
CA ARG A 68 -6.43 -31.65 -7.15
C ARG A 68 -6.55 -31.13 -8.57
N HIS A 69 -7.53 -31.62 -9.33
CA HIS A 69 -7.77 -31.16 -10.69
C HIS A 69 -8.02 -29.64 -10.74
N LEU A 70 -8.89 -29.12 -9.88
CA LEU A 70 -9.19 -27.70 -9.78
C LEU A 70 -7.93 -26.86 -9.49
N LEU A 71 -7.10 -27.31 -8.54
CA LEU A 71 -5.83 -26.65 -8.20
C LEU A 71 -4.83 -26.71 -9.37
N SER A 72 -4.74 -27.84 -10.08
CA SER A 72 -3.91 -27.97 -11.29
C SER A 72 -4.38 -27.04 -12.42
N SER A 73 -5.69 -26.95 -12.65
CA SER A 73 -6.26 -26.04 -13.66
C SER A 73 -5.95 -24.58 -13.37
N MET A 74 -5.88 -24.20 -12.09
CA MET A 74 -5.47 -22.87 -11.65
C MET A 74 -3.94 -22.71 -11.50
N SER A 75 -3.14 -23.69 -11.98
CA SER A 75 -1.67 -23.70 -11.87
C SER A 75 -1.12 -23.52 -10.44
N SER A 76 -1.88 -24.00 -9.44
CA SER A 76 -1.51 -23.88 -8.03
C SER A 76 -0.43 -24.89 -7.62
N PRO A 77 0.60 -24.48 -6.86
CA PRO A 77 1.61 -25.41 -6.32
C PRO A 77 1.02 -26.38 -5.29
N LEU A 78 -0.21 -26.13 -4.82
CA LEU A 78 -0.94 -27.04 -3.93
C LEU A 78 -1.53 -28.25 -4.66
N ALA A 79 -1.39 -28.35 -5.99
CA ALA A 79 -1.84 -29.50 -6.76
C ALA A 79 -1.01 -30.79 -6.50
N ASP A 80 0.24 -30.64 -6.09
CA ASP A 80 1.19 -31.75 -5.92
C ASP A 80 1.06 -32.47 -4.56
N MET A 81 0.02 -32.16 -3.77
CA MET A 81 -0.22 -32.79 -2.48
C MET A 81 -0.26 -34.32 -2.57
N THR A 82 0.71 -35.04 -2.03
CA THR A 82 0.83 -36.50 -2.20
C THR A 82 -0.08 -37.33 -1.30
N SER A 83 -0.69 -36.72 -0.28
CA SER A 83 -1.56 -37.38 0.70
C SER A 83 -3.03 -37.16 0.39
N ASP A 84 -3.84 -38.23 0.50
CA ASP A 84 -5.31 -38.16 0.45
C ASP A 84 -5.91 -37.58 1.75
N VAL A 85 -5.13 -37.57 2.83
CA VAL A 85 -5.49 -36.94 4.12
C VAL A 85 -5.07 -35.47 4.09
N LEU A 86 -6.02 -34.57 4.33
CA LEU A 86 -5.81 -33.13 4.36
C LEU A 86 -5.33 -32.69 5.74
N GLU A 87 -4.02 -32.63 5.94
CA GLU A 87 -3.42 -32.06 7.15
C GLU A 87 -3.93 -30.63 7.41
N PRO A 88 -4.15 -30.23 8.69
CA PRO A 88 -4.72 -28.93 9.04
C PRO A 88 -4.03 -27.72 8.40
N SER A 89 -2.69 -27.75 8.27
CA SER A 89 -1.92 -26.68 7.62
C SER A 89 -2.22 -26.58 6.14
N VAL A 90 -2.34 -27.72 5.46
CA VAL A 90 -2.59 -27.75 4.02
C VAL A 90 -4.03 -27.36 3.71
N LEU A 91 -4.98 -27.78 4.56
CA LEU A 91 -6.38 -27.37 4.46
C LEU A 91 -6.55 -25.84 4.59
N ASN A 92 -5.78 -25.20 5.47
CA ASN A 92 -5.75 -23.74 5.60
C ASN A 92 -5.20 -23.08 4.34
N ASN A 93 -4.04 -23.53 3.84
CA ASN A 93 -3.43 -22.98 2.62
C ASN A 93 -4.36 -23.11 1.40
N VAL A 94 -5.02 -24.27 1.25
CA VAL A 94 -6.01 -24.49 0.19
C VAL A 94 -7.21 -23.56 0.36
N THR A 95 -7.71 -23.37 1.58
CA THR A 95 -8.83 -22.45 1.82
C THR A 95 -8.45 -21.01 1.48
N GLU A 96 -7.29 -20.54 1.93
CA GLU A 96 -6.81 -19.18 1.68
C GLU A 96 -6.59 -18.92 0.18
N PHE A 97 -5.99 -19.89 -0.51
CA PHE A 97 -5.81 -19.82 -1.96
C PHE A 97 -7.15 -19.69 -2.69
N LEU A 98 -8.12 -20.57 -2.41
CA LEU A 98 -9.43 -20.54 -3.08
C LEU A 98 -10.22 -19.25 -2.76
N VAL A 99 -10.10 -18.71 -1.54
CA VAL A 99 -10.70 -17.43 -1.17
C VAL A 99 -10.07 -16.28 -1.97
N SER A 100 -8.75 -16.26 -2.10
CA SER A 100 -8.01 -15.26 -2.88
C SER A 100 -8.38 -15.30 -4.36
N GLU A 101 -8.44 -16.49 -4.96
CA GLU A 101 -8.83 -16.67 -6.37
C GLU A 101 -10.28 -16.24 -6.59
N LEU A 102 -11.19 -16.54 -5.66
CA LEU A 102 -12.59 -16.17 -5.81
C LEU A 102 -12.81 -14.66 -5.73
N LEU A 103 -12.11 -13.99 -4.81
CA LEU A 103 -12.11 -12.53 -4.73
C LEU A 103 -11.58 -11.91 -6.02
N THR A 104 -10.47 -12.45 -6.54
CA THR A 104 -9.87 -11.98 -7.80
C THR A 104 -10.83 -12.15 -8.97
N ALA A 105 -11.47 -13.31 -9.10
CA ALA A 105 -12.47 -13.58 -10.13
C ALA A 105 -13.67 -12.62 -10.06
N ARG A 106 -14.15 -12.29 -8.84
CA ARG A 106 -15.23 -11.30 -8.66
C ARG A 106 -14.80 -9.89 -9.07
N ILE A 107 -13.59 -9.49 -8.74
CA ILE A 107 -13.03 -8.18 -9.15
C ILE A 107 -12.93 -8.12 -10.68
N MET A 108 -12.41 -9.17 -11.32
CA MET A 108 -12.29 -9.22 -12.77
C MET A 108 -13.65 -9.15 -13.47
N LYS A 109 -14.63 -9.94 -13.00
CA LYS A 109 -16.00 -9.90 -13.53
C LYS A 109 -16.69 -8.56 -13.31
N HIS A 110 -16.43 -7.90 -12.18
CA HIS A 110 -16.92 -6.55 -11.93
C HIS A 110 -16.33 -5.56 -12.96
N LYS A 111 -15.01 -5.61 -13.19
CA LYS A 111 -14.33 -4.78 -14.20
C LYS A 111 -14.85 -5.02 -15.63
N GLU A 112 -15.12 -6.27 -15.99
CA GLU A 112 -15.66 -6.63 -17.31
C GLU A 112 -17.10 -6.14 -17.52
N SER A 113 -17.92 -6.21 -16.47
CA SER A 113 -19.32 -5.75 -16.52
C SER A 113 -19.46 -4.23 -16.39
N HIS A 114 -18.43 -3.54 -15.87
CA HIS A 114 -18.41 -2.09 -15.64
C HIS A 114 -17.20 -1.43 -16.32
N PRO A 115 -17.04 -1.54 -17.66
CA PRO A 115 -15.88 -1.01 -18.37
C PRO A 115 -15.80 0.53 -18.34
N GLU A 116 -16.92 1.21 -18.10
CA GLU A 116 -16.97 2.67 -17.96
C GLU A 116 -16.36 3.20 -16.66
N GLU A 117 -16.25 2.37 -15.61
CA GLU A 117 -15.51 2.75 -14.39
C GLU A 117 -14.00 2.75 -14.65
N ASN A 118 -13.48 1.85 -15.50
CA ASN A 118 -12.06 1.87 -15.89
C ASN A 118 -11.69 3.14 -16.69
N LEU A 119 -12.61 3.67 -17.51
CA LEU A 119 -12.38 4.92 -18.27
C LEU A 119 -12.50 6.18 -17.41
N LYS A 120 -13.24 6.11 -16.29
CA LYS A 120 -13.34 7.21 -15.33
C LYS A 120 -12.25 7.14 -14.26
N GLU A 121 -11.70 5.97 -13.94
CA GLU A 121 -10.59 5.85 -12.99
C GLU A 121 -9.29 6.51 -13.49
N ASP A 122 -9.05 6.55 -14.80
CA ASP A 122 -7.85 7.20 -15.38
C ASP A 122 -7.90 8.74 -15.26
N ASP A 123 -9.10 9.35 -15.22
CA ASP A 123 -9.30 10.80 -15.06
C ASP A 123 -9.85 11.24 -13.69
N SER A 124 -10.38 10.30 -12.88
CA SER A 124 -11.00 10.57 -11.58
C SER A 124 -10.37 9.81 -10.42
N ALA A 125 -9.07 9.48 -10.50
CA ALA A 125 -8.24 9.17 -9.33
C ALA A 125 -8.06 10.41 -8.42
N ARG A 126 -9.16 11.08 -8.05
CA ARG A 126 -9.31 11.63 -6.72
C ARG A 126 -9.55 10.43 -5.83
N GLU A 127 -8.52 10.07 -5.07
CA GLU A 127 -8.67 9.37 -3.79
C GLU A 127 -9.80 10.05 -3.02
N GLN A 128 -11.02 9.51 -3.14
CA GLN A 128 -12.03 9.71 -2.14
C GLN A 128 -11.48 9.02 -0.92
N ARG A 129 -11.01 9.84 0.03
CA ARG A 129 -10.84 9.43 1.41
C ARG A 129 -12.13 8.73 1.82
N LEU A 130 -12.10 7.41 1.83
CA LEU A 130 -13.05 6.64 2.60
C LEU A 130 -12.79 7.02 4.05
N GLU A 131 -13.62 7.91 4.59
CA GLU A 131 -13.94 7.91 6.01
C GLU A 131 -14.73 6.63 6.31
N GLY A 132 -13.99 5.51 6.32
CA GLY A 132 -14.45 4.18 6.68
C GLY A 132 -13.72 3.76 7.93
N ASP A 133 -14.36 4.04 9.06
CA ASP A 133 -14.08 3.52 10.40
C ASP A 133 -12.70 3.83 11.03
N ARG A 134 -12.72 4.80 11.95
CA ARG A 134 -11.71 4.96 13.01
C ARG A 134 -11.83 3.79 14.00
N GLY A 135 -11.54 2.58 13.53
CA GLY A 135 -11.37 1.38 14.34
C GLY A 135 -9.89 1.17 14.63
N PHE A 136 -9.44 1.75 15.74
CA PHE A 136 -8.49 1.16 16.68
C PHE A 136 -7.38 0.24 16.11
N SER A 137 -6.13 0.64 16.30
CA SER A 137 -4.92 -0.18 16.21
C SER A 137 -5.19 -1.68 16.40
N GLN A 138 -5.22 -2.45 15.32
CA GLN A 138 -4.94 -3.87 15.43
C GLN A 138 -3.41 -3.96 15.42
N GLU A 139 -2.83 -3.94 16.61
CA GLU A 139 -1.50 -4.51 16.83
C GLU A 139 -1.48 -5.85 16.09
N TYR A 140 -0.64 -5.93 15.07
CA TYR A 140 -0.31 -7.18 14.43
C TYR A 140 0.43 -8.01 15.50
N GLU A 141 -0.28 -8.89 16.19
CA GLU A 141 0.36 -10.07 16.75
C GLU A 141 0.69 -10.99 15.56
N VAL A 142 1.74 -10.63 14.83
CA VAL A 142 2.57 -11.60 14.13
C VAL A 142 2.99 -12.58 15.22
N THR A 143 2.79 -13.87 14.99
CA THR A 143 3.16 -14.93 15.93
C THR A 143 4.53 -14.64 16.56
N ASP A 144 4.52 -14.26 17.83
CA ASP A 144 5.65 -13.64 18.55
C ASP A 144 6.98 -14.38 18.37
N ALA A 145 6.93 -15.70 18.17
CA ALA A 145 8.09 -16.55 18.03
C ALA A 145 8.90 -16.29 16.74
N ALA A 146 8.25 -16.06 15.59
CA ALA A 146 8.95 -15.89 14.31
C ALA A 146 9.62 -14.52 14.22
N GLU A 147 8.91 -13.48 14.67
CA GLU A 147 9.43 -12.12 14.73
C GLU A 147 10.52 -11.97 15.81
N ALA A 148 10.36 -12.60 16.98
CA ALA A 148 11.42 -12.63 17.99
C ALA A 148 12.66 -13.38 17.50
N SER A 149 12.49 -14.48 16.76
CA SER A 149 13.61 -15.23 16.15
C SER A 149 14.37 -14.37 15.13
N ARG A 150 13.64 -13.58 14.33
CA ARG A 150 14.25 -12.63 13.39
C ARG A 150 15.02 -11.52 14.11
N GLN A 151 14.41 -10.89 15.11
CA GLN A 151 15.03 -9.82 15.89
C GLN A 151 16.28 -10.30 16.64
N THR A 152 16.27 -11.54 17.15
CA THR A 152 17.45 -12.13 17.80
C THR A 152 18.59 -12.39 16.81
N ALA A 153 18.28 -12.87 15.61
CA ALA A 153 19.29 -13.04 14.55
C ALA A 153 19.88 -11.69 14.09
N GLU A 154 19.04 -10.66 13.92
CA GLU A 154 19.49 -9.31 13.59
C GLU A 154 20.38 -8.71 14.70
N MET A 155 19.97 -8.84 15.98
CA MET A 155 20.81 -8.41 17.11
C MET A 155 22.14 -9.15 17.18
N GLN A 156 22.17 -10.45 16.89
CA GLN A 156 23.42 -11.22 16.83
C GLN A 156 24.33 -10.75 15.69
N ALA A 157 23.76 -10.45 14.51
CA ALA A 157 24.53 -9.92 13.38
C ALA A 157 25.15 -8.55 13.71
N GLU A 158 24.36 -7.64 14.29
CA GLU A 158 24.83 -6.33 14.73
C GLU A 158 25.90 -6.44 15.83
N TRP A 159 25.72 -7.36 16.77
CA TRP A 159 26.72 -7.63 17.81
C TRP A 159 28.04 -8.11 17.23
N ILE A 160 28.01 -9.04 16.26
CA ILE A 160 29.22 -9.54 15.57
C ILE A 160 29.91 -8.41 14.79
N LEU A 161 29.14 -7.57 14.10
CA LEU A 161 29.67 -6.41 13.37
C LEU A 161 30.34 -5.42 14.33
N LEU A 162 29.72 -5.15 15.47
CA LEU A 162 30.26 -4.27 16.49
C LEU A 162 31.56 -4.83 17.07
N LEU A 163 31.60 -6.10 17.47
CA LEU A 163 32.82 -6.75 17.95
C LEU A 163 33.94 -6.70 16.92
N ARG A 164 33.63 -7.00 15.65
CA ARG A 164 34.60 -6.92 14.55
C ARG A 164 35.13 -5.49 14.36
N SER A 165 34.25 -4.48 14.42
CA SER A 165 34.65 -3.07 14.30
C SER A 165 35.54 -2.61 15.46
N LEU A 166 35.34 -3.20 16.64
CA LEU A 166 36.14 -2.96 17.83
C LEU A 166 37.37 -3.88 17.91
N GLY A 167 37.57 -4.81 16.96
CA GLY A 167 38.68 -5.76 17.01
C GLY A 167 38.62 -6.73 18.20
N LEU A 168 37.43 -6.93 18.76
CA LEU A 168 37.18 -7.79 19.92
C LEU A 168 36.80 -9.21 19.50
N GLY A 169 37.07 -10.18 20.37
CA GLY A 169 36.77 -11.59 20.14
C GLY A 169 35.28 -11.90 20.31
N ALA A 170 34.82 -13.01 19.71
CA ALA A 170 33.42 -13.44 19.80
C ALA A 170 32.96 -13.77 21.24
N SER A 171 33.89 -13.98 22.17
CA SER A 171 33.64 -14.24 23.59
C SER A 171 33.65 -12.98 24.48
N SER A 172 33.92 -11.81 23.90
CA SER A 172 33.98 -10.56 24.66
C SER A 172 32.60 -10.23 25.24
N GLN A 173 32.59 -9.77 26.49
CA GLN A 173 31.38 -9.39 27.20
C GLN A 173 31.02 -7.93 26.90
N LEU A 174 29.80 -7.54 27.26
CA LEU A 174 29.30 -6.17 27.09
C LEU A 174 30.22 -5.13 27.77
N ASP A 175 30.80 -5.47 28.92
CA ASP A 175 31.66 -4.54 29.65
C ASP A 175 33.05 -4.36 29.00
N ASP A 176 33.57 -5.41 28.35
CA ASP A 176 34.77 -5.31 27.50
C ASP A 176 34.51 -4.32 26.35
N VAL A 177 33.36 -4.48 25.68
CA VAL A 177 32.92 -3.57 24.61
C VAL A 177 32.80 -2.13 25.10
N LYS A 178 32.14 -1.91 26.25
CA LYS A 178 31.99 -0.56 26.81
C LYS A 178 33.34 0.08 27.12
N SER A 179 34.28 -0.69 27.69
CA SER A 179 35.61 -0.17 28.02
C SER A 179 36.41 0.20 26.77
N GLU A 180 36.40 -0.65 25.74
CA GLU A 180 37.05 -0.38 24.45
C GLU A 180 36.46 0.86 23.75
N VAL A 181 35.13 0.99 23.77
CA VAL A 181 34.46 2.18 23.21
C VAL A 181 34.87 3.45 23.94
N LYS A 182 34.91 3.43 25.29
CA LYS A 182 35.37 4.58 26.08
C LYS A 182 36.81 4.94 25.77
N LEU A 183 37.70 3.94 25.73
CA LEU A 183 39.10 4.14 25.36
C LEU A 183 39.21 4.83 24.00
N ARG A 184 38.50 4.35 22.97
CA ARG A 184 38.57 4.97 21.63
C ARG A 184 38.02 6.39 21.60
N ILE A 185 36.94 6.66 22.34
CA ILE A 185 36.38 8.01 22.45
C ILE A 185 37.41 8.96 23.06
N ASP A 186 38.13 8.52 24.10
CA ASP A 186 39.17 9.33 24.77
C ASP A 186 40.37 9.63 23.85
N HIS A 187 40.63 8.79 22.84
CA HIS A 187 41.71 8.98 21.86
C HIS A 187 41.30 9.78 20.61
N LEU A 188 40.04 10.20 20.49
CA LEU A 188 39.59 10.98 19.32
C LEU A 188 40.20 12.40 19.34
N PRO A 189 40.87 12.83 18.25
CA PRO A 189 41.42 14.18 18.17
C PRO A 189 40.28 15.19 18.05
N GLY A 190 40.14 16.09 19.04
CA GLY A 190 39.10 17.12 19.02
C GLY A 190 38.34 17.33 20.32
N GLY A 191 38.68 16.59 21.39
CA GLY A 191 38.39 16.92 22.78
C GLY A 191 36.97 17.45 23.03
N GLU A 192 36.05 16.52 23.30
CA GLU A 192 34.63 16.70 23.61
C GLU A 192 33.68 16.32 22.46
N MET A 193 33.06 15.15 22.58
CA MET A 193 31.84 14.83 21.84
C MET A 193 30.72 15.77 22.31
N ALA A 194 29.92 16.29 21.37
CA ALA A 194 28.70 17.02 21.70
C ALA A 194 27.78 16.16 22.58
N ASN A 195 27.02 16.83 23.46
CA ASN A 195 26.13 16.15 24.40
C ASN A 195 25.04 15.35 23.67
N PRO A 196 24.52 14.27 24.28
CA PRO A 196 23.34 13.58 23.79
C PRO A 196 22.16 14.54 23.63
N LEU A 197 21.46 14.43 22.50
CA LEU A 197 20.25 15.21 22.26
C LEU A 197 19.12 14.80 23.22
N LEU A 198 18.98 13.49 23.46
CA LEU A 198 18.08 12.95 24.47
C LEU A 198 18.79 12.94 25.83
N LYS A 199 18.48 13.94 26.66
CA LYS A 199 19.00 14.09 28.03
C LYS A 199 18.30 13.23 29.09
N PRO A 200 16.96 13.10 29.09
CA PRO A 200 16.28 12.39 30.17
C PRO A 200 16.47 10.88 30.04
N ILE A 201 16.68 10.22 31.19
CA ILE A 201 16.61 8.77 31.29
C ILE A 201 15.13 8.39 31.30
N LEU A 202 14.71 7.62 30.29
CA LEU A 202 13.32 7.23 30.14
C LEU A 202 13.02 5.93 30.89
N SER A 203 11.83 5.84 31.49
CA SER A 203 11.32 4.60 32.08
C SER A 203 10.94 3.58 31.00
N SER A 204 10.73 2.32 31.40
CA SER A 204 10.27 1.27 30.49
C SER A 204 8.92 1.60 29.83
N GLU A 205 8.01 2.25 30.55
CA GLU A 205 6.73 2.73 30.02
C GLU A 205 6.94 3.85 29.00
N GLN A 206 7.81 4.82 29.30
CA GLN A 206 8.13 5.91 28.37
C GLN A 206 8.80 5.40 27.09
N TRP A 207 9.70 4.42 27.20
CA TRP A 207 10.31 3.77 26.02
C TRP A 207 9.28 3.09 25.12
N ARG A 208 8.23 2.51 25.72
CA ARG A 208 7.12 1.93 24.96
C ARG A 208 6.37 2.99 24.16
N GLU A 209 6.11 4.14 24.77
CA GLU A 209 5.48 5.27 24.09
C GLU A 209 6.38 5.86 22.99
N VAL A 210 7.68 5.99 23.22
CA VAL A 210 8.64 6.41 22.18
C VAL A 210 8.67 5.42 21.01
N LYS A 211 8.59 4.11 21.28
CA LYS A 211 8.51 3.10 20.23
C LYS A 211 7.25 3.26 19.39
N LYS A 212 6.10 3.53 20.02
CA LYS A 212 4.83 3.82 19.31
C LYS A 212 4.95 5.08 18.45
N ILE A 213 5.53 6.16 18.98
CA ILE A 213 5.76 7.40 18.22
C ILE A 213 6.64 7.12 17.00
N ASN A 214 7.75 6.40 17.17
CA ASN A 214 8.64 6.04 16.07
C ASN A 214 7.90 5.23 15.00
N GLN A 215 7.06 4.28 15.38
CA GLN A 215 6.27 3.49 14.44
C GLN A 215 5.33 4.37 13.60
N VAL A 216 4.55 5.25 14.24
CA VAL A 216 3.64 6.16 13.54
C VAL A 216 4.41 7.08 12.57
N LEU A 217 5.56 7.60 12.99
CA LEU A 217 6.39 8.46 12.14
C LEU A 217 7.01 7.69 10.97
N LEU A 218 7.38 6.42 11.16
CA LEU A 218 7.90 5.57 10.10
C LEU A 218 6.84 5.26 9.04
N GLU A 219 5.60 5.00 9.46
CA GLU A 219 4.46 4.79 8.57
C GLU A 219 4.19 6.06 7.74
N ASP A 220 4.08 7.22 8.38
CA ASP A 220 3.88 8.52 7.71
C ASP A 220 5.05 8.85 6.76
N TYR A 221 6.29 8.64 7.19
CA TYR A 221 7.47 8.82 6.34
C TYR A 221 7.46 7.89 5.12
N GLY A 222 7.09 6.61 5.33
CA GLY A 222 6.92 5.62 4.28
C GLY A 222 5.90 6.07 3.24
N CYS A 223 4.73 6.51 3.68
CA CYS A 223 3.68 7.05 2.81
C CYS A 223 4.17 8.26 2.00
N ARG A 224 4.81 9.25 2.66
CA ARG A 224 5.36 10.44 1.97
C ARG A 224 6.41 10.06 0.93
N ARG A 225 7.27 9.10 1.24
CA ARG A 225 8.32 8.65 0.32
C ARG A 225 7.73 7.91 -0.88
N GLN A 226 6.75 7.04 -0.68
CA GLN A 226 6.02 6.40 -1.77
C GLN A 226 5.32 7.43 -2.68
N MET A 227 4.68 8.44 -2.08
CA MET A 227 4.05 9.53 -2.84
C MET A 227 5.09 10.29 -3.69
N MET A 228 6.26 10.62 -3.12
CA MET A 228 7.34 11.26 -3.88
C MET A 228 7.87 10.40 -5.02
N ILE A 229 8.08 9.10 -4.78
CA ILE A 229 8.54 8.16 -5.81
C ILE A 229 7.51 8.08 -6.93
N LYS A 230 6.22 7.93 -6.59
CA LYS A 230 5.14 7.86 -7.59
C LYS A 230 5.03 9.16 -8.38
N ARG A 231 5.11 10.31 -7.72
CA ARG A 231 5.14 11.62 -8.38
C ARG A 231 6.30 11.73 -9.36
N PHE A 232 7.49 11.27 -8.96
CA PHE A 232 8.65 11.27 -9.83
C PHE A 232 8.47 10.32 -11.02
N GLN A 233 7.91 9.13 -10.80
CA GLN A 233 7.60 8.17 -11.85
C GLN A 233 6.62 8.74 -12.89
N VAL A 234 5.51 9.34 -12.44
CA VAL A 234 4.52 9.96 -13.32
C VAL A 234 5.14 11.14 -14.08
N THR A 235 5.98 11.93 -13.42
CA THR A 235 6.71 13.03 -14.08
C THR A 235 7.61 12.51 -15.20
N LEU A 236 8.36 11.43 -14.95
CA LEU A 236 9.18 10.77 -15.97
C LEU A 236 8.32 10.25 -17.13
N GLN A 237 7.21 9.57 -16.83
CA GLN A 237 6.29 9.07 -17.86
C GLN A 237 5.69 10.19 -18.71
N SER A 238 5.40 11.35 -18.12
CA SER A 238 4.87 12.51 -18.84
C SER A 238 5.83 13.05 -19.91
N PHE A 239 7.13 12.79 -19.81
CA PHE A 239 8.08 13.16 -20.87
C PHE A 239 7.88 12.31 -22.13
N ALA A 240 7.40 11.08 -21.99
CA ALA A 240 7.09 10.22 -23.13
C ALA A 240 5.79 10.62 -23.85
N TRP A 241 4.96 11.50 -23.28
CA TRP A 241 3.69 11.89 -23.91
C TRP A 241 3.94 12.83 -25.11
N GLY A 242 3.22 12.57 -26.21
CA GLY A 242 3.25 13.36 -27.45
C GLY A 242 3.80 12.61 -28.66
N GLU A 243 3.92 13.31 -29.80
CA GLU A 243 4.25 12.71 -31.11
C GLU A 243 5.58 11.94 -31.15
N LYS A 244 6.56 12.34 -30.33
CA LYS A 244 7.88 11.70 -30.22
C LYS A 244 7.98 10.65 -29.12
N GLN A 245 6.86 10.03 -28.74
CA GLN A 245 6.80 9.05 -27.64
C GLN A 245 7.83 7.93 -27.77
N LYS A 246 8.06 7.41 -28.98
CA LYS A 246 8.96 6.25 -29.21
C LYS A 246 10.44 6.59 -28.99
N GLU A 247 10.89 7.79 -29.33
CA GLU A 247 12.27 8.26 -29.08
C GLU A 247 12.47 8.56 -27.59
N ARG A 248 11.49 9.22 -26.96
CA ARG A 248 11.57 9.62 -25.55
C ARG A 248 11.40 8.44 -24.60
N SER A 249 10.60 7.43 -24.94
CA SER A 249 10.47 6.20 -24.15
C SER A 249 11.75 5.38 -24.16
N ALA A 250 12.48 5.34 -25.28
CA ALA A 250 13.79 4.69 -25.35
C ALA A 250 14.82 5.38 -24.43
N ALA A 251 14.83 6.72 -24.38
CA ALA A 251 15.67 7.46 -23.44
C ALA A 251 15.27 7.20 -21.97
N LEU A 252 13.96 7.13 -21.67
CA LEU A 252 13.46 6.83 -20.33
C LEU A 252 13.76 5.39 -19.89
N ALA A 253 13.86 4.44 -20.83
CA ALA A 253 14.24 3.06 -20.52
C ALA A 253 15.67 2.94 -19.97
N SER A 254 16.54 3.93 -20.21
CA SER A 254 17.87 4.00 -19.59
C SER A 254 17.86 4.48 -18.13
N VAL A 255 16.73 5.00 -17.63
CA VAL A 255 16.60 5.45 -16.24
C VAL A 255 16.43 4.23 -15.33
N PRO A 256 17.22 4.09 -14.24
CA PRO A 256 17.09 2.96 -13.33
C PRO A 256 15.67 2.85 -12.71
N PRO A 257 15.19 1.64 -12.42
CA PRO A 257 13.91 1.44 -11.76
C PRO A 257 13.84 2.16 -10.42
N LEU A 258 12.83 3.02 -10.28
CA LEU A 258 12.60 3.80 -9.06
C LEU A 258 12.15 2.94 -7.87
N ALA A 259 11.76 1.69 -8.11
CA ALA A 259 11.41 0.74 -7.04
C ALA A 259 12.57 0.47 -6.08
N SER A 260 13.82 0.61 -6.52
CA SER A 260 15.00 0.54 -5.65
C SER A 260 15.00 1.62 -4.56
N LEU A 261 14.39 2.78 -4.85
CA LEU A 261 14.20 3.87 -3.90
C LEU A 261 13.02 3.61 -2.97
N ALA A 262 12.35 2.46 -2.99
CA ALA A 262 11.23 2.15 -2.10
C ALA A 262 11.63 1.41 -0.81
N GLY A 263 12.94 1.19 -0.57
CA GLY A 263 13.43 0.45 0.62
C GLY A 263 12.97 1.01 1.97
N SER A 264 13.01 0.22 3.04
CA SER A 264 12.60 0.64 4.38
C SER A 264 13.43 1.81 4.90
N SER A 265 12.83 2.63 5.76
CA SER A 265 13.56 3.67 6.50
C SER A 265 14.59 3.01 7.41
N GLN A 266 15.79 3.59 7.48
CA GLN A 266 16.85 3.13 8.39
C GLN A 266 16.76 3.78 9.77
N VAL A 267 15.79 4.66 10.01
CA VAL A 267 15.64 5.36 11.29
C VAL A 267 15.07 4.39 12.34
N SER A 268 15.79 4.22 13.44
CA SER A 268 15.41 3.35 14.56
C SER A 268 15.67 4.04 15.90
N LEU A 269 15.21 3.43 17.00
CA LEU A 269 15.42 3.99 18.35
C LEU A 269 16.90 4.12 18.72
N SER A 270 17.79 3.30 18.13
CA SER A 270 19.23 3.43 18.37
C SER A 270 19.78 4.76 17.82
N TYR A 271 19.25 5.23 16.68
CA TYR A 271 19.60 6.55 16.14
C TYR A 271 19.18 7.69 17.06
N LEU A 272 18.05 7.56 17.77
CA LEU A 272 17.63 8.56 18.77
C LEU A 272 18.64 8.65 19.93
N LEU A 273 19.16 7.51 20.39
CA LEU A 273 20.17 7.46 21.45
C LEU A 273 21.56 7.95 20.99
N ALA A 274 21.88 7.70 19.72
CA ALA A 274 23.12 8.15 19.10
C ALA A 274 23.09 9.65 18.78
N ALA A 275 21.90 10.24 18.59
CA ALA A 275 21.75 11.65 18.22
C ALA A 275 22.38 12.59 19.25
N ARG A 276 23.08 13.59 18.73
CA ARG A 276 23.81 14.61 19.49
C ARG A 276 23.29 16.01 19.17
N GLU A 277 23.54 16.96 20.07
CA GLU A 277 23.05 18.34 19.96
C GLU A 277 23.50 19.02 18.66
N ASP A 278 24.71 18.74 18.20
CA ASP A 278 25.29 19.25 16.95
C ASP A 278 24.65 18.68 15.68
N GLN A 279 23.89 17.58 15.77
CA GLN A 279 23.14 17.02 14.65
C GLN A 279 21.71 17.59 14.53
N SER A 280 21.26 18.34 15.54
CA SER A 280 19.89 18.89 15.59
C SER A 280 19.69 20.17 14.77
N PHE A 281 20.70 20.63 14.04
CA PHE A 281 20.59 21.86 13.26
C PHE A 281 19.68 21.68 12.04
N ILE A 282 18.46 22.17 12.16
CA ILE A 282 17.60 22.48 11.02
C ILE A 282 18.18 23.75 10.37
N HIS A 283 19.22 23.59 9.56
CA HIS A 283 19.64 24.68 8.71
C HIS A 283 18.52 24.99 7.73
N PRO A 284 18.12 26.26 7.55
CA PRO A 284 17.18 26.61 6.50
C PRO A 284 17.76 26.10 5.19
N ILE A 285 16.96 25.34 4.45
CA ILE A 285 17.32 24.87 3.12
C ILE A 285 17.40 26.10 2.22
N LYS A 286 18.58 26.72 2.19
CA LYS A 286 18.88 27.80 1.27
C LYS A 286 19.20 27.15 -0.06
N ALA A 287 18.46 27.52 -1.10
CA ALA A 287 18.83 27.14 -2.46
C ALA A 287 20.28 27.57 -2.68
N GLY A 288 21.17 26.61 -2.91
CA GLY A 288 22.59 26.88 -3.15
C GLY A 288 22.77 27.80 -4.37
N LYS A 289 23.96 28.37 -4.53
CA LYS A 289 24.32 29.14 -5.74
C LYS A 289 24.09 28.24 -6.96
N SER A 290 23.10 28.60 -7.79
CA SER A 290 22.67 28.00 -9.07
C SER A 290 23.43 26.72 -9.48
N THR A 291 22.81 25.56 -9.26
CA THR A 291 23.29 24.27 -9.79
C THR A 291 23.24 24.28 -11.33
N PRO A 292 24.04 23.44 -12.02
CA PRO A 292 24.02 23.31 -13.48
C PRO A 292 22.63 23.06 -14.06
N VAL A 293 21.75 22.39 -13.29
CA VAL A 293 20.35 22.13 -13.65
C VAL A 293 19.58 23.44 -13.83
N TYR A 294 19.77 24.42 -12.94
CA TYR A 294 19.13 25.74 -13.05
C TYR A 294 19.71 26.62 -14.16
N LYS A 295 20.86 26.23 -14.74
CA LYS A 295 21.49 26.92 -15.87
C LYS A 295 21.09 26.33 -17.23
N MET A 296 20.38 25.21 -17.23
CA MET A 296 19.92 24.58 -18.46
C MET A 296 18.75 25.41 -19.03
N LEU A 297 18.97 26.01 -20.20
CA LEU A 297 17.91 26.74 -20.90
C LEU A 297 16.87 25.71 -21.38
N MET A 298 15.69 25.70 -20.76
CA MET A 298 14.58 24.88 -21.29
C MET A 298 14.17 25.45 -22.64
N GLY A 299 14.09 24.59 -23.66
CA GLY A 299 13.61 24.97 -25.00
C GLY A 299 12.13 25.35 -24.98
N SER A 300 11.55 25.60 -26.16
CA SER A 300 10.13 25.94 -26.29
C SER A 300 9.25 24.85 -25.67
N VAL A 301 8.61 25.15 -24.55
CA VAL A 301 7.71 24.24 -23.83
C VAL A 301 6.33 24.33 -24.51
N PRO A 302 5.82 23.25 -25.12
CA PRO A 302 4.48 23.26 -25.70
C PRO A 302 3.45 23.58 -24.62
N ASP A 303 2.50 24.46 -24.91
CA ASP A 303 1.45 24.81 -23.96
C ASP A 303 0.61 23.56 -23.65
N ARG A 304 0.49 23.23 -22.36
CA ARG A 304 -0.26 22.05 -21.90
C ARG A 304 -1.71 22.39 -21.53
N GLY A 305 -2.13 23.63 -21.76
CA GLY A 305 -3.49 24.09 -21.47
C GLY A 305 -3.81 24.06 -19.96
N GLY A 306 -5.02 24.50 -19.60
CA GLY A 306 -5.47 24.55 -18.21
C GLY A 306 -5.04 25.81 -17.47
N ARG A 307 -4.64 26.87 -18.18
CA ARG A 307 -4.48 28.18 -17.54
C ARG A 307 -5.84 28.58 -16.95
N PRO A 308 -5.89 29.05 -15.68
CA PRO A 308 -7.16 29.37 -14.98
C PRO A 308 -8.07 30.44 -15.62
N GLY A 309 -7.83 30.88 -16.86
CA GLY A 309 -8.70 31.75 -17.65
C GLY A 309 -8.93 31.33 -19.11
N GLU A 310 -8.39 30.20 -19.56
CA GLU A 310 -8.58 29.70 -20.94
C GLU A 310 -9.78 28.74 -21.07
N ILE A 311 -10.19 28.13 -19.96
CA ILE A 311 -11.39 27.29 -19.90
C ILE A 311 -12.54 28.20 -19.47
N GLU A 312 -13.32 28.70 -20.43
CA GLU A 312 -14.58 29.37 -20.12
C GLU A 312 -15.53 28.33 -19.51
N PRO A 313 -15.90 28.43 -18.22
CA PRO A 313 -16.81 27.47 -17.62
C PRO A 313 -18.13 27.51 -18.39
N PRO A 314 -18.69 26.35 -18.79
CA PRO A 314 -19.96 26.33 -19.50
C PRO A 314 -21.00 27.03 -18.62
N MET A 315 -21.62 28.10 -19.14
CA MET A 315 -22.60 28.85 -18.38
C MET A 315 -23.73 27.91 -17.91
N PRO A 316 -24.02 27.83 -16.61
CA PRO A 316 -25.14 27.04 -16.13
C PRO A 316 -26.45 27.63 -16.67
N VAL A 317 -27.24 26.81 -17.36
CA VAL A 317 -28.56 27.22 -17.85
C VAL A 317 -29.53 27.16 -16.67
N TRP A 318 -29.95 28.31 -16.14
CA TRP A 318 -31.02 28.34 -15.14
C TRP A 318 -32.37 28.08 -15.80
N GLU A 319 -32.79 26.82 -15.85
CA GLU A 319 -34.18 26.51 -16.20
C GLU A 319 -35.11 27.02 -15.08
N LYS A 320 -36.13 27.80 -15.47
CA LYS A 320 -37.18 28.23 -14.54
C LYS A 320 -37.88 26.97 -14.03
N ARG A 321 -37.88 26.78 -12.70
CA ARG A 321 -38.74 25.79 -12.02
C ARG A 321 -40.14 25.87 -12.63
N ARG A 322 -40.62 24.77 -13.21
CA ARG A 322 -41.99 24.65 -13.72
C ARG A 322 -42.93 24.68 -12.51
N ALA A 323 -43.36 25.87 -12.11
CA ALA A 323 -44.42 26.03 -11.14
C ALA A 323 -45.74 25.64 -11.82
N GLN A 324 -46.14 24.38 -11.65
CA GLN A 324 -47.50 23.94 -11.93
C GLN A 324 -48.41 24.56 -10.85
N GLY A 325 -49.05 25.68 -11.14
CA GLY A 325 -49.91 26.37 -10.19
C GLY A 325 -50.65 27.58 -10.77
N ASN A 326 -51.86 27.31 -11.27
CA ASN A 326 -53.02 28.18 -11.52
C ASN A 326 -52.91 29.73 -11.60
N ARG A 327 -53.35 30.23 -12.77
CA ARG A 327 -54.30 31.34 -13.02
C ARG A 327 -54.37 32.50 -12.02
N GLY A 328 -54.01 33.70 -12.51
CA GLY A 328 -54.51 34.99 -12.01
C GLY A 328 -53.88 36.15 -12.78
N GLY A 329 -54.62 36.77 -13.71
CA GLY A 329 -54.13 37.83 -14.59
C GLY A 329 -54.12 39.24 -14.00
N ARG A 330 -53.81 40.20 -14.90
CA ARG A 330 -53.65 41.67 -14.76
C ARG A 330 -52.20 42.08 -14.43
N GLY A 331 -51.52 42.96 -15.14
CA GLY A 331 -51.85 43.87 -16.23
C GLY A 331 -50.76 44.97 -16.28
N GLY A 332 -50.49 45.53 -17.48
CA GLY A 332 -49.63 46.71 -17.70
C GLY A 332 -48.13 46.40 -17.68
N GLY A 333 -47.33 46.65 -18.71
CA GLY A 333 -47.38 47.71 -19.71
C GLY A 333 -46.22 48.65 -19.44
N HIS A 334 -45.12 48.53 -20.19
CA HIS A 334 -44.38 49.66 -20.79
C HIS A 334 -43.11 49.20 -21.49
N HIS A 335 -43.09 49.45 -22.80
CA HIS A 335 -41.92 49.50 -23.65
C HIS A 335 -41.01 50.65 -23.21
N HIS A 336 -39.71 50.39 -23.03
CA HIS A 336 -38.69 51.38 -23.38
C HIS A 336 -37.46 50.71 -23.99
N LYS A 337 -37.35 50.87 -25.32
CA LYS A 337 -36.11 50.80 -26.07
C LYS A 337 -35.23 51.97 -25.64
N HIS A 338 -33.97 51.74 -25.28
CA HIS A 338 -32.92 52.74 -25.51
C HIS A 338 -31.68 52.13 -26.14
N LYS A 339 -31.21 52.89 -27.15
CA LYS A 339 -30.26 52.57 -28.20
C LYS A 339 -28.83 52.35 -27.68
N LYS A 340 -28.14 51.39 -28.33
CA LYS A 340 -26.68 51.40 -28.49
C LYS A 340 -26.22 52.75 -29.04
N LYS A 341 -25.27 53.40 -28.35
CA LYS A 341 -24.35 54.35 -28.97
C LYS A 341 -23.02 53.64 -29.17
N ALA A 342 -22.71 53.37 -30.43
CA ALA A 342 -21.34 53.23 -30.88
C ALA A 342 -20.69 54.62 -30.80
N ASN A 343 -19.41 54.67 -30.42
CA ASN A 343 -18.47 55.64 -30.97
C ASN A 343 -17.10 54.97 -31.04
N LYS A 344 -16.64 54.77 -32.27
CA LYS A 344 -15.23 54.83 -32.67
C LYS A 344 -14.88 56.31 -32.72
N GLU A 345 -13.79 56.70 -32.06
CA GLU A 345 -12.52 57.13 -32.68
C GLU A 345 -11.47 57.24 -31.58
#